data_AF-A0AA39K794-F1
#
_entry.id   AF-A0AA39K794-F1
#
_cell.length_a   1.000
_cell.length_b   1.000
_cell.length_c   1.000
_cell.angle_alpha   90.00
_cell.angle_beta   90.00
_cell.angle_gamma   90.00
#
_symmetry.space_group_name_H-M   'P 1'
#
loop_
_entity.id
_entity.type
_entity.pdbx_description
1 polymer ?
#
loop_
_entity_poly.entity_id
_entity_poly.type
_entity_poly.pdbx_seq_one_letter_code
_entity_poly.pdbx_strand_id
1 'polypeptide(L)'
;MWVETSKSWADRWHEFFTELEASYGLDHENSAHIWLVHHLFLADIDEAACQWADEWNHHKIPLQGKRSEMPNNMWLKSQLMDGFCSLEHITPTDPLVVDPLAAVPNMGVNQEILTLLQQRHQALTPNVLAHLQDGHGDTPLPVILPTQSLAYVPCEAPACPLSPAEVDVLNQTMAISPGMASNTWEARRVCWIHGLETLNAILAHRRG
;
A
#
# COMPACT_ATOMS: atom_id res chain seq x y z
N MET A 1 -4.80 11.62 -8.81
CA MET A 1 -4.47 10.41 -8.01
C MET A 1 -3.22 9.70 -8.55
N TRP A 2 -3.29 8.78 -9.53
CA TRP A 2 -2.09 8.04 -9.98
C TRP A 2 -0.90 8.92 -10.41
N VAL A 3 -1.16 10.01 -11.14
CA VAL A 3 -0.12 10.99 -11.55
C VAL A 3 0.51 11.70 -10.35
N GLU A 4 -0.23 11.88 -9.26
CA GLU A 4 0.25 12.53 -8.03
C GLU A 4 0.94 11.53 -7.11
N THR A 5 0.50 10.26 -7.13
CA THR A 5 1.19 9.13 -6.48
C THR A 5 2.58 8.93 -7.08
N SER A 6 2.70 8.92 -8.41
CA SER A 6 3.99 8.83 -9.10
C SER A 6 4.90 10.00 -8.74
N LYS A 7 4.38 11.23 -8.84
CA LYS A 7 5.16 12.47 -8.61
C LYS A 7 5.58 12.75 -7.17
N SER A 8 4.99 12.07 -6.18
CA SER A 8 5.17 12.44 -4.77
C SER A 8 6.25 11.62 -4.09
N TRP A 9 6.06 10.31 -3.99
CA TRP A 9 6.94 9.44 -3.23
C TRP A 9 7.64 8.38 -4.10
N ALA A 10 6.97 7.90 -5.15
CA ALA A 10 7.52 6.85 -6.02
C ALA A 10 8.70 7.33 -6.86
N ASP A 11 8.67 8.57 -7.38
CA ASP A 11 9.77 9.14 -8.17
C ASP A 11 11.10 9.15 -7.41
N ARG A 12 11.08 9.43 -6.09
CA ARG A 12 12.30 9.43 -5.27
C ARG A 12 12.92 8.05 -5.12
N TRP A 13 12.09 7.03 -4.92
CA TRP A 13 12.55 5.65 -4.88
C TRP A 13 13.05 5.19 -6.25
N HIS A 14 12.38 5.62 -7.32
CA HIS A 14 12.81 5.32 -8.68
C HIS A 14 14.19 5.93 -8.99
N GLU A 15 14.40 7.21 -8.66
CA GLU A 15 15.70 7.87 -8.77
C GLU A 15 16.78 7.15 -7.95
N PHE A 16 16.45 6.76 -6.72
CA PHE A 16 17.36 6.01 -5.85
C PHE A 16 17.78 4.67 -6.46
N PHE A 17 16.83 3.85 -6.93
CA PHE A 17 17.15 2.56 -7.55
C PHE A 17 17.91 2.71 -8.87
N THR A 18 17.60 3.75 -9.66
CA THR A 18 18.35 4.07 -10.87
C THR A 18 19.80 4.45 -10.53
N GLU A 19 20.02 5.19 -9.44
CA GLU A 19 21.37 5.51 -8.96
C GLU A 19 22.11 4.25 -8.47
N LEU A 20 21.42 3.33 -7.77
CA LEU A 20 21.99 2.05 -7.34
C LEU A 20 22.45 1.19 -8.51
N GLU A 21 21.67 1.16 -9.59
CA GLU A 21 22.02 0.44 -10.82
C GLU A 21 23.21 1.09 -11.54
N ALA A 22 23.21 2.42 -11.67
CA ALA A 22 24.27 3.12 -12.38
C ALA A 22 25.62 3.13 -11.65
N SER A 23 25.62 3.22 -10.31
CA SER A 23 26.84 3.51 -9.53
C SER A 23 27.21 2.47 -8.47
N TYR A 24 26.28 1.64 -8.01
CA TYR A 24 26.47 0.76 -6.85
C TYR A 24 26.21 -0.72 -7.13
N GLY A 25 26.22 -1.12 -8.41
CA GLY A 25 26.24 -2.53 -8.83
C GLY A 25 24.93 -3.29 -8.62
N LEU A 26 23.80 -2.59 -8.46
CA LEU A 26 22.50 -3.24 -8.54
C LEU A 26 22.30 -3.80 -9.96
N ASP A 27 21.83 -5.05 -10.03
CA ASP A 27 21.54 -5.75 -11.28
C ASP A 27 20.09 -6.23 -11.19
N HIS A 28 19.22 -5.66 -12.03
CA HIS A 28 17.79 -5.94 -12.03
C HIS A 28 17.45 -7.35 -12.56
N GLU A 29 18.37 -7.98 -13.30
CA GLU A 29 18.20 -9.36 -13.79
C GLU A 29 18.58 -10.40 -12.73
N ASN A 30 19.31 -9.98 -11.68
CA ASN A 30 19.75 -10.88 -10.62
C ASN A 30 18.69 -10.98 -9.50
N SER A 31 18.03 -12.14 -9.42
CA SER A 31 17.02 -12.42 -8.39
C SER A 31 17.53 -12.27 -6.95
N ALA A 32 18.83 -12.49 -6.69
CA ALA A 32 19.43 -12.29 -5.38
C ALA A 32 19.51 -10.81 -5.01
N HIS A 33 19.78 -9.94 -6.00
CA HIS A 33 19.80 -8.49 -5.81
C HIS A 33 18.39 -7.96 -5.59
N ILE A 34 17.41 -8.44 -6.36
CA ILE A 34 15.99 -8.10 -6.17
C ILE A 34 15.52 -8.52 -4.77
N TRP A 35 15.85 -9.73 -4.33
CA TRP A 35 15.55 -10.19 -2.98
C TRP A 35 16.17 -9.28 -1.92
N LEU A 36 17.44 -8.88 -2.09
CA LEU A 36 18.10 -7.98 -1.14
C LEU A 36 17.42 -6.61 -1.10
N VAL A 37 17.05 -6.04 -2.26
CA VAL A 37 16.29 -4.78 -2.31
C VAL A 37 14.99 -4.89 -1.53
N HIS A 38 14.23 -5.97 -1.72
CA HIS A 38 13.00 -6.21 -0.97
C HIS A 38 13.28 -6.35 0.53
N HIS A 39 14.29 -7.13 0.91
CA HIS A 39 14.65 -7.36 2.30
C HIS A 39 15.05 -6.07 3.04
N LEU A 40 15.73 -5.14 2.35
CA LEU A 40 16.23 -3.91 2.96
C LEU A 40 15.23 -2.76 2.96
N PHE A 41 14.46 -2.61 1.87
CA PHE A 41 13.73 -1.37 1.62
C PHE A 41 12.22 -1.54 1.51
N LEU A 42 11.70 -2.77 1.42
CA LEU A 42 10.25 -2.97 1.26
C LEU A 42 9.45 -2.42 2.44
N ALA A 43 9.92 -2.63 3.67
CA ALA A 43 9.27 -2.10 4.86
C ALA A 43 9.22 -0.56 4.85
N ASP A 44 10.32 0.10 4.48
CA ASP A 44 10.40 1.56 4.34
C ASP A 44 9.48 2.08 3.23
N ILE A 45 9.40 1.36 2.11
CA ILE A 45 8.52 1.67 0.97
C ILE A 45 7.05 1.57 1.39
N ASP A 46 6.69 0.49 2.09
CA ASP A 46 5.34 0.27 2.57
C ASP A 46 4.93 1.34 3.59
N GLU A 47 5.83 1.70 4.52
CA GLU A 47 5.58 2.79 5.47
C GLU A 47 5.38 4.13 4.74
N ALA A 48 6.24 4.46 3.79
CA ALA A 48 6.12 5.69 2.99
C ALA A 48 4.82 5.71 2.17
N ALA A 49 4.42 4.57 1.60
CA ALA A 49 3.17 4.43 0.85
C ALA A 49 1.95 4.60 1.77
N CYS A 50 1.97 4.00 2.95
CA CYS A 50 0.91 4.14 3.96
C CYS A 50 0.79 5.60 4.43
N GLN A 51 1.92 6.26 4.72
CA GLN A 51 1.92 7.65 5.13
C GLN A 51 1.37 8.56 4.03
N TRP A 52 1.81 8.36 2.78
CA TRP A 52 1.29 9.11 1.65
C TRP A 52 -0.22 8.88 1.47
N ALA A 53 -0.68 7.64 1.58
CA ALA A 53 -2.09 7.31 1.47
C ALA A 53 -2.92 8.01 2.56
N ASP A 54 -2.41 8.06 3.79
CA ASP A 54 -3.07 8.75 4.89
C ASP A 54 -3.14 10.27 4.66
N GLU A 55 -2.02 10.89 4.28
CA GLU A 55 -1.96 12.32 3.95
C GLU A 55 -2.89 12.67 2.78
N TRP A 56 -2.89 11.83 1.75
CA TRP A 56 -3.76 11.98 0.59
C TRP A 56 -5.24 11.77 0.95
N ASN A 57 -5.58 10.85 1.84
CA ASN A 57 -6.98 10.65 2.21
C ASN A 57 -7.55 11.80 3.06
N HIS A 58 -6.68 12.57 3.74
CA HIS A 58 -7.04 13.69 4.61
C HIS A 58 -6.81 15.08 4.00
N HIS A 59 -6.14 15.22 2.84
CA HIS A 59 -5.97 16.52 2.20
C HIS A 59 -7.29 17.04 1.62
N LYS A 60 -7.45 18.37 1.54
CA LYS A 60 -8.68 19.00 1.03
C LYS A 60 -8.59 19.18 -0.49
N ILE A 61 -9.51 18.57 -1.23
CA ILE A 61 -9.65 18.79 -2.67
C ILE A 61 -10.57 20.00 -2.92
N PRO A 62 -10.11 21.05 -3.62
CA PRO A 62 -10.99 22.14 -4.03
C PRO A 62 -11.97 21.65 -5.11
N LEU A 63 -13.27 21.75 -4.82
CA LEU A 63 -14.34 21.35 -5.73
C LEU A 63 -14.96 22.60 -6.37
N GLN A 64 -15.15 22.59 -7.68
CA GLN A 64 -15.71 23.76 -8.38
C GLN A 64 -17.15 24.02 -7.93
N GLY A 65 -17.40 25.18 -7.32
CA GLY A 65 -18.73 25.57 -6.82
C GLY A 65 -19.18 24.86 -5.54
N LYS A 66 -18.31 24.09 -4.86
CA LYS A 66 -18.59 23.41 -3.59
C LYS A 66 -17.50 23.72 -2.56
N ARG A 67 -17.77 23.44 -1.29
CA ARG A 67 -16.75 23.49 -0.23
C ARG A 67 -15.70 22.41 -0.51
N SER A 68 -14.43 22.70 -0.24
CA SER A 68 -13.38 21.69 -0.32
C SER A 68 -13.67 20.55 0.66
N GLU A 69 -13.60 19.32 0.15
CA GLU A 69 -13.84 18.10 0.93
C GLU A 69 -12.61 17.20 0.87
N MET A 70 -12.43 16.35 1.89
CA MET A 70 -11.34 15.38 1.93
C MET A 70 -11.76 14.11 1.18
N PRO A 71 -10.86 13.42 0.46
CA PRO A 71 -11.19 12.18 -0.25
C PRO A 71 -11.90 11.14 0.62
N ASN A 72 -11.45 10.94 1.86
CA ASN A 72 -12.09 10.00 2.79
C ASN A 72 -13.55 10.42 3.11
N ASN A 73 -13.79 11.71 3.28
CA ASN A 73 -15.13 12.24 3.54
C ASN A 73 -16.03 12.15 2.30
N MET A 74 -15.48 12.42 1.12
CA MET A 74 -16.20 12.25 -0.15
C MET A 74 -16.57 10.79 -0.39
N TRP A 75 -15.63 9.87 -0.16
CA TRP A 75 -15.87 8.43 -0.26
C TRP A 75 -16.97 8.01 0.71
N LEU A 76 -16.84 8.33 1.99
CA LEU A 76 -17.85 7.97 3.00
C LEU A 76 -19.23 8.53 2.66
N LYS A 77 -19.29 9.80 2.23
CA LYS A 77 -20.53 10.47 1.82
C LYS A 77 -21.17 9.78 0.63
N SER A 78 -20.39 9.39 -0.38
CA SER A 78 -20.89 8.62 -1.52
C SER A 78 -21.46 7.27 -1.07
N GLN A 79 -20.72 6.53 -0.24
CA GLN A 79 -21.19 5.24 0.31
C GLN A 79 -22.53 5.35 1.08
N LEU A 80 -22.79 6.51 1.70
CA LEU A 80 -23.99 6.77 2.48
C LEU A 80 -25.15 7.35 1.67
N MET A 81 -24.86 8.21 0.69
CA MET A 81 -25.88 8.93 -0.09
C MET A 81 -26.27 8.19 -1.37
N ASP A 82 -25.29 7.64 -2.07
CA ASP A 82 -25.45 7.03 -3.39
C ASP A 82 -25.53 5.48 -3.29
N GLY A 83 -25.26 4.94 -2.10
CA GLY A 83 -25.06 3.51 -1.88
C GLY A 83 -23.60 3.13 -2.14
N PHE A 84 -23.28 1.85 -2.03
CA PHE A 84 -21.89 1.42 -2.20
C PHE A 84 -21.46 1.62 -3.66
N CYS A 85 -20.44 2.44 -3.90
CA CYS A 85 -19.77 2.59 -5.19
C CYS A 85 -19.01 1.30 -5.54
N SER A 86 -19.80 0.32 -5.97
CA SER A 86 -19.49 -0.94 -6.67
C SER A 86 -20.77 -1.80 -6.82
N LEU A 87 -21.95 -1.29 -6.41
CA LEU A 87 -23.23 -2.01 -6.33
C LEU A 87 -24.43 -1.27 -6.93
N GLU A 88 -24.25 -0.10 -7.52
CA GLU A 88 -25.32 0.65 -8.19
C GLU A 88 -25.53 0.00 -9.57
N HIS A 89 -26.59 -0.76 -9.88
CA HIS A 89 -28.01 -0.46 -9.66
C HIS A 89 -28.89 -1.73 -9.86
N ILE A 90 -28.82 -2.74 -9.00
CA ILE A 90 -29.64 -3.97 -9.19
C ILE A 90 -31.12 -3.68 -8.89
N THR A 91 -31.88 -3.28 -9.92
CA THR A 91 -33.34 -3.34 -9.87
C THR A 91 -33.79 -4.82 -9.79
N PRO A 92 -34.99 -5.14 -9.25
CA PRO A 92 -35.47 -6.53 -9.20
C PRO A 92 -35.56 -7.23 -10.57
N THR A 93 -35.45 -6.47 -11.65
CA THR A 93 -35.50 -6.92 -13.05
C THR A 93 -34.09 -6.96 -13.70
N ASP A 94 -33.04 -6.65 -12.94
CA ASP A 94 -31.67 -6.53 -13.46
C ASP A 94 -31.04 -7.92 -13.69
N PRO A 95 -30.41 -8.19 -14.85
CA PRO A 95 -29.72 -9.45 -15.15
C PRO A 95 -28.65 -9.85 -14.11
N LEU A 96 -28.18 -8.93 -13.26
CA LEU A 96 -27.29 -9.22 -12.12
C LEU A 96 -27.89 -10.15 -11.04
N VAL A 97 -29.19 -10.42 -11.06
CA VAL A 97 -29.85 -11.36 -10.14
C VAL A 97 -29.67 -12.83 -10.58
N VAL A 98 -29.46 -13.08 -11.87
CA VAL A 98 -29.43 -14.45 -12.43
C VAL A 98 -28.00 -15.01 -12.46
N ASP A 99 -26.99 -14.14 -12.55
CA ASP A 99 -25.58 -14.48 -12.34
C ASP A 99 -24.79 -13.20 -11.95
N PRO A 100 -24.49 -13.00 -10.65
CA PRO A 100 -23.80 -11.80 -10.13
C PRO A 100 -22.39 -11.56 -10.72
N LEU A 101 -21.82 -12.54 -11.42
CA LEU A 101 -20.45 -12.50 -11.94
C LEU A 101 -20.37 -12.41 -13.47
N ALA A 102 -21.48 -12.55 -14.19
CA ALA A 102 -21.47 -12.57 -15.66
C ALA A 102 -21.26 -11.18 -16.30
N ALA A 103 -21.60 -10.09 -15.61
CA ALA A 103 -21.65 -8.75 -16.21
C ALA A 103 -20.45 -7.83 -15.89
N VAL A 104 -19.57 -8.21 -14.97
CA VAL A 104 -18.37 -7.40 -14.65
C VAL A 104 -17.12 -8.26 -14.71
N PRO A 105 -16.56 -8.49 -15.91
CA PRO A 105 -15.23 -9.07 -16.02
C PRO A 105 -14.23 -8.09 -15.39
N ASN A 106 -13.50 -8.54 -14.38
CA ASN A 106 -12.24 -7.92 -13.91
C ASN A 106 -12.30 -6.59 -13.13
N MET A 107 -13.20 -6.41 -12.15
CA MET A 107 -13.09 -5.31 -11.17
C MET A 107 -12.54 -5.72 -9.79
N GLY A 108 -12.10 -6.98 -9.61
CA GLY A 108 -11.40 -7.40 -8.39
C GLY A 108 -12.28 -7.50 -7.12
N VAL A 109 -13.59 -7.35 -7.22
CA VAL A 109 -14.52 -7.51 -6.11
C VAL A 109 -15.00 -8.96 -6.06
N ASN A 110 -14.55 -9.72 -5.06
CA ASN A 110 -14.98 -11.10 -4.82
C ASN A 110 -16.21 -11.15 -3.88
N GLN A 111 -16.84 -12.33 -3.79
CA GLN A 111 -18.06 -12.55 -3.01
C GLN A 111 -17.86 -12.30 -1.50
N GLU A 112 -16.64 -12.54 -1.00
CA GLU A 112 -16.26 -12.26 0.38
C GLU A 112 -16.24 -10.76 0.67
N ILE A 113 -15.68 -9.94 -0.23
CA ILE A 113 -15.71 -8.48 -0.16
C ILE A 113 -17.15 -7.97 -0.09
N LEU A 114 -18.05 -8.53 -0.91
CA LEU A 114 -19.47 -8.14 -0.90
C LEU A 114 -20.14 -8.41 0.46
N THR A 115 -19.88 -9.57 1.06
CA THR A 115 -20.44 -9.91 2.38
C THR A 115 -19.93 -9.03 3.51
N LEU A 116 -18.62 -8.73 3.52
CA LEU A 116 -18.01 -7.82 4.49
C LEU A 116 -18.57 -6.39 4.38
N LEU A 117 -18.77 -5.91 3.14
CA LEU A 117 -19.37 -4.60 2.89
C LEU A 117 -20.83 -4.53 3.39
N GLN A 118 -21.59 -5.61 3.20
CA GLN A 118 -22.97 -5.69 3.64
C GLN A 118 -23.10 -5.71 5.18
N GLN A 119 -22.22 -6.43 5.87
CA GLN A 119 -22.14 -6.40 7.33
C GLN A 119 -21.75 -5.01 7.85
N ARG A 120 -20.83 -4.31 7.17
CA ARG A 120 -20.43 -2.94 7.48
C ARG A 120 -21.59 -1.95 7.36
N HIS A 121 -22.45 -2.11 6.36
CA HIS A 121 -23.65 -1.28 6.19
C HIS A 121 -24.60 -1.38 7.40
N GLN A 122 -24.85 -2.61 7.86
CA GLN A 122 -25.79 -2.87 8.94
C GLN A 122 -25.30 -2.33 10.29
N ALA A 123 -23.99 -2.12 10.45
CA ALA A 123 -23.40 -1.55 11.65
C ALA A 123 -23.51 0.00 11.71
N LEU A 124 -23.84 0.68 10.61
CA LEU A 124 -24.05 2.13 10.59
C LEU A 124 -25.43 2.47 11.15
N THR A 125 -25.49 3.07 12.33
CA THR A 125 -26.74 3.47 12.99
C THR A 125 -27.26 4.81 12.46
N PRO A 126 -28.58 5.07 12.48
CA PRO A 126 -29.18 6.31 12.00
C PRO A 126 -28.67 7.58 12.73
N ASN A 127 -28.15 7.47 13.96
CA ASN A 127 -27.50 8.57 14.66
C ASN A 127 -26.18 9.02 14.01
N VAL A 128 -25.43 8.11 13.38
CA VAL A 128 -24.20 8.44 12.62
C VAL A 128 -24.56 9.20 11.33
N LEU A 129 -25.70 8.82 10.72
CA LEU A 129 -26.28 9.49 9.55
C LEU A 129 -26.69 10.95 9.85
N ALA A 130 -27.26 11.20 11.03
CA ALA A 130 -27.67 12.55 11.44
C ALA A 130 -26.48 13.50 11.64
N HIS A 131 -25.37 13.03 12.23
CA HIS A 131 -24.17 13.85 12.41
C HIS A 131 -23.48 14.27 11.10
N LEU A 132 -23.73 13.56 10.00
CA LEU A 132 -23.18 13.89 8.68
C LEU A 132 -24.04 14.91 7.90
N GLN A 133 -25.33 15.02 8.22
CA GLN A 133 -26.23 15.98 7.59
C GLN A 133 -26.03 17.41 8.12
N ASP A 134 -25.61 17.58 9.37
CA ASP A 134 -25.57 18.89 10.03
C ASP A 134 -24.37 19.77 9.64
N GLY A 135 -23.40 19.28 8.85
CA GLY A 135 -22.30 20.08 8.30
C GLY A 135 -21.38 20.77 9.35
N HIS A 136 -21.65 20.53 10.63
CA HIS A 136 -20.93 21.02 11.80
C HIS A 136 -20.30 19.82 12.50
N GLY A 137 -19.03 19.56 12.21
CA GLY A 137 -18.33 18.47 12.88
C GLY A 137 -16.86 18.43 12.50
N ASP A 138 -16.05 19.19 13.22
CA ASP A 138 -14.62 18.92 13.39
C ASP A 138 -14.37 17.64 14.23
N THR A 139 -15.41 16.83 14.46
CA THR A 139 -15.36 15.58 15.22
C THR A 139 -15.00 14.40 14.30
N PRO A 140 -13.86 13.73 14.52
CA PRO A 140 -13.52 12.52 13.77
C PRO A 140 -14.57 11.45 14.04
N LEU A 141 -15.08 10.86 12.96
CA LEU A 141 -16.06 9.79 13.02
C LEU A 141 -15.45 8.56 13.70
N PRO A 142 -16.22 7.80 14.50
CA PRO A 142 -15.71 6.60 15.14
C PRO A 142 -15.27 5.59 14.08
N VAL A 143 -13.98 5.23 14.13
CA VAL A 143 -13.36 4.20 13.27
C VAL A 143 -13.87 2.84 13.73
N ILE A 144 -15.06 2.46 13.27
CA ILE A 144 -15.57 1.09 13.39
C ILE A 144 -15.15 0.36 12.11
N LEU A 145 -13.86 0.01 11.98
CA LEU A 145 -13.38 -0.79 10.86
C LEU A 145 -12.51 -1.96 11.33
N PRO A 146 -12.76 -3.20 10.87
CA PRO A 146 -11.71 -4.20 10.78
C PRO A 146 -10.69 -3.78 9.72
N THR A 147 -9.41 -3.95 10.04
CA THR A 147 -8.21 -3.47 9.33
C THR A 147 -7.90 -4.17 8.00
N GLN A 148 -8.75 -5.07 7.51
CA GLN A 148 -8.44 -5.90 6.36
C GLN A 148 -8.73 -5.14 5.06
N SER A 149 -7.67 -4.86 4.31
CA SER A 149 -7.73 -4.20 2.99
C SER A 149 -8.53 -5.07 2.00
N LEU A 150 -9.64 -4.53 1.50
CA LEU A 150 -10.48 -5.17 0.47
C LEU A 150 -9.80 -5.24 -0.91
N ALA A 151 -8.59 -4.69 -1.05
CA ALA A 151 -7.80 -4.69 -2.28
C ALA A 151 -6.46 -5.43 -2.10
N TYR A 152 -6.43 -6.45 -1.24
CA TYR A 152 -5.23 -7.27 -1.07
C TYR A 152 -5.00 -8.12 -2.33
N VAL A 153 -3.90 -7.85 -3.03
CA VAL A 153 -3.40 -8.70 -4.13
C VAL A 153 -2.26 -9.54 -3.58
N PRO A 154 -2.34 -10.89 -3.62
CA PRO A 154 -1.23 -11.75 -3.24
C PRO A 154 0.00 -11.44 -4.12
N CYS A 155 1.07 -10.95 -3.51
CA CYS A 155 2.34 -10.73 -4.18
C CYS A 155 3.30 -11.86 -3.80
N GLU A 156 3.77 -12.63 -4.78
CA GLU A 156 4.74 -13.70 -4.55
C GLU A 156 6.09 -13.08 -4.15
N ALA A 157 6.62 -13.47 -2.99
CA ALA A 157 7.91 -12.99 -2.55
C ALA A 157 9.04 -13.51 -3.46
N PRO A 158 10.06 -12.69 -3.78
CA PRO A 158 11.19 -13.15 -4.58
C PRO A 158 11.89 -14.33 -3.89
N ALA A 159 12.30 -15.33 -4.68
CA ALA A 159 12.96 -16.52 -4.18
C ALA A 159 14.24 -16.15 -3.42
N CYS A 160 14.23 -16.38 -2.10
CA CYS A 160 15.38 -16.09 -1.24
C CYS A 160 16.58 -16.97 -1.65
N PRO A 161 17.74 -16.38 -2.00
CA PRO A 161 18.94 -17.14 -2.39
C PRO A 161 19.68 -17.73 -1.17
N LEU A 162 19.34 -17.29 0.04
CA LEU A 162 20.01 -17.62 1.30
C LEU A 162 19.21 -18.63 2.13
N SER A 163 19.92 -19.44 2.91
CA SER A 163 19.31 -20.24 3.97
C SER A 163 18.95 -19.36 5.16
N PRO A 164 18.00 -19.77 6.03
CA PRO A 164 17.57 -18.97 7.17
C PRO A 164 18.73 -18.52 8.09
N ALA A 165 19.71 -19.41 8.31
CA ALA A 165 20.87 -19.10 9.13
C ALA A 165 21.79 -18.02 8.51
N GLU A 166 21.92 -17.99 7.18
CA GLU A 166 22.70 -16.96 6.49
C GLU A 166 21.96 -15.62 6.47
N VAL A 167 20.62 -15.64 6.42
CA VAL A 167 19.80 -14.42 6.58
C VAL A 167 19.98 -13.84 7.98
N ASP A 168 20.05 -14.67 9.02
CA ASP A 168 20.31 -14.20 10.39
C ASP A 168 21.69 -13.55 10.52
N VAL A 169 22.71 -14.11 9.87
CA VAL A 169 24.05 -13.50 9.83
C VAL A 169 24.00 -12.13 9.14
N LEU A 170 23.31 -12.03 8.00
CA LEU A 170 23.11 -10.76 7.29
C LEU A 170 22.39 -9.73 8.18
N ASN A 171 21.32 -10.12 8.87
CA ASN A 171 20.59 -9.22 9.76
C ASN A 171 21.46 -8.73 10.92
N GLN A 172 22.29 -9.62 11.49
CA GLN A 172 23.20 -9.26 12.58
C GLN A 172 24.29 -8.29 12.11
N THR A 173 24.90 -8.50 10.94
CA THR A 173 25.92 -7.57 10.42
C THR A 173 25.31 -6.21 10.10
N MET A 174 24.10 -6.19 9.56
CA MET A 174 23.40 -4.94 9.26
C MET A 174 22.99 -4.18 10.52
N ALA A 175 22.57 -4.86 11.59
CA ALA A 175 22.25 -4.24 12.86
C ALA A 175 23.46 -3.52 13.51
N ILE A 176 24.68 -3.95 13.20
CA ILE A 176 25.92 -3.33 13.71
C ILE A 176 26.35 -2.15 12.84
N SER A 177 25.89 -2.07 11.59
CA SER A 177 26.33 -1.07 10.63
C SER A 177 25.76 0.32 10.93
N PRO A 178 26.59 1.39 10.92
CA PRO A 178 26.14 2.76 11.13
C PRO A 178 25.38 3.26 9.89
N GLY A 179 24.06 3.03 9.88
CA GLY A 179 23.17 3.46 8.80
C GLY A 179 21.71 3.12 9.05
N MET A 180 21.45 1.98 9.71
CA MET A 180 20.09 1.49 9.98
C MET A 180 19.22 2.43 10.83
N ALA A 181 19.82 3.29 11.65
CA ALA A 181 19.08 4.22 12.51
C ALA A 181 18.67 5.53 11.81
N SER A 182 19.21 5.81 10.61
CA SER A 182 18.99 7.08 9.92
C SER A 182 18.11 6.89 8.68
N ASN A 183 17.00 7.61 8.62
CA ASN A 183 16.07 7.62 7.48
C ASN A 183 16.56 8.52 6.32
N THR A 184 17.88 8.63 6.14
CA THR A 184 18.48 9.47 5.09
C THR A 184 18.83 8.62 3.87
N TRP A 185 18.75 9.21 2.68
CA TRP A 185 19.06 8.49 1.44
C TRP A 185 20.52 8.02 1.39
N GLU A 186 21.44 8.78 1.99
CA GLU A 186 22.83 8.40 2.12
C GLU A 186 23.00 7.16 3.02
N ALA A 187 22.22 7.06 4.09
CA ALA A 187 22.27 5.91 4.99
C ALA A 187 21.69 4.66 4.32
N ARG A 188 20.60 4.78 3.56
CA ARG A 188 20.04 3.69 2.73
C ARG A 188 21.06 3.18 1.71
N ARG A 189 21.80 4.09 1.08
CA ARG A 189 22.88 3.74 0.15
C ARG A 189 24.01 2.98 0.85
N VAL A 190 24.44 3.42 2.03
CA VAL A 190 25.45 2.67 2.82
C VAL A 190 24.94 1.29 3.20
N CYS A 191 23.65 1.17 3.57
CA CYS A 191 23.02 -0.12 3.84
C CYS A 191 23.03 -1.04 2.62
N TRP A 192 22.74 -0.51 1.42
CA TRP A 192 22.84 -1.28 0.17
C TRP A 192 24.26 -1.82 -0.06
N ILE A 193 25.27 -0.95 0.00
CA ILE A 193 26.66 -1.33 -0.26
C ILE A 193 27.10 -2.44 0.72
N HIS A 194 26.85 -2.24 2.02
CA HIS A 194 27.25 -3.21 3.03
C HIS A 194 26.46 -4.53 2.94
N GLY A 195 25.16 -4.45 2.61
CA GLY A 195 24.32 -5.62 2.39
C GLY A 195 24.80 -6.43 1.18
N LEU A 196 25.15 -5.75 0.09
CA LEU A 196 25.65 -6.39 -1.13
C LEU A 196 27.02 -7.05 -0.90
N GLU A 197 27.94 -6.38 -0.21
CA GLU A 197 29.24 -6.96 0.16
C GLU A 197 29.07 -8.21 1.02
N THR A 198 28.19 -8.16 2.02
CA THR A 198 27.91 -9.29 2.91
C THR A 198 27.27 -10.46 2.14
N LEU A 199 26.29 -10.17 1.29
CA LEU A 199 25.65 -11.17 0.43
C LEU A 199 26.68 -11.87 -0.46
N ASN A 200 27.55 -11.11 -1.11
CA ASN A 200 28.61 -11.65 -1.95
C ASN A 200 29.62 -12.49 -1.15
N ALA A 201 29.97 -12.08 0.07
CA ALA A 201 30.87 -12.85 0.94
C ALA A 201 30.26 -14.21 1.34
N ILE A 202 28.96 -14.25 1.66
CA ILE A 202 28.22 -15.47 1.97
C ILE A 202 28.15 -16.38 0.74
N LEU A 203 27.79 -15.83 -0.42
CA LEU A 203 27.70 -16.60 -1.67
C LEU A 203 29.07 -17.13 -2.11
N ALA A 204 30.15 -16.38 -1.87
CA ALA A 204 31.51 -16.83 -2.12
C ALA A 204 31.91 -17.98 -1.19
N HIS A 205 31.57 -17.92 0.11
CA HIS A 205 31.80 -19.01 1.06
C HIS A 205 31.05 -20.29 0.70
N ARG A 206 29.88 -20.19 0.07
CA ARG A 206 29.11 -21.36 -0.39
C ARG A 206 29.75 -22.06 -1.61
N ARG A 207 30.53 -21.33 -2.41
CA ARG A 207 31.14 -21.84 -3.66
C ARG A 207 32.54 -22.43 -3.48
N GLY A 208 33.20 -22.20 -2.34
CA GLY A 208 34.52 -22.76 -2.00
C GLY A 208 34.40 -24.01 -1.15
#